data_AF-A0AAE0JVY3-F1
#
_entry.id   AF-A0AAE0JVY3-F1
#
_cell.length_a   1.000
_cell.length_b   1.000
_cell.length_c   1.000
_cell.angle_alpha   90.00
_cell.angle_beta   90.00
_cell.angle_gamma   90.00
#
_symmetry.space_group_name_H-M   'P 1'
#
loop_
_entity.id
_entity.type
_entity.pdbx_description
1 polymer ?
#
loop_
_entity_poly.entity_id
_entity_poly.type
_entity_poly.pdbx_seq_one_letter_code
_entity_poly.pdbx_strand_id
1 'polypeptide(L)'
;MASETSLISSSDDSQPETVTSPAPSEPSPDPTSPLQESGEAIASQLNDVNDHRERIMANFMAIIKEQQTFLEKQQIMAQQQKQLDIQAARIAELEARIPVEEPDVSTHQVETAPDSHAVRKANWKAKLRKSRTLLKIMSEVSMVVIAVLTLYYAIRGIQLADRAIGLAEEANQLSKEAYKLAVEALDVQKIWSKTTYDGFMLINLRPITVALAGLALVGGSLATIAGCSAGAADAFTGDTCCPAPAPQRRRHLCSRTDTCSGGKAPCCDTKASGPPVVSSGGTTDLQCGKYFDPGSDPQDVAGGVTYTLELCPDPSTYAGQTCLHVKLTAVSPVTNIHLAILDGNGDPSALPKGLGNWPHNSYCSYSAGVNVGNCWVPVSAVLAVLNPPSDGLCNQDIIVAAGISIDGATCFNRGTLIGDPNAPGGRFTCPDICTHSCCCPPPPPPPQYHWCDIGTVFGYKPDTPNFNGKPVGPALAATTCKRWGWYFNVPSTTLTTGSGLTGTVIVGAGGNDVTKGTPVGAFSAKLSGTSFTFSYSLDTGFDLSEVHVYASCSAPGSYTYPASAPLDLLATTDTSIAKTFTVGTCANYYLIFHAKVSQSVPVETPCGTPVG
;
A
#
# COMPACT_ATOMS: atom_id res chain seq x y z
N MET A 1 -60.21 -43.36 -15.96
CA MET A 1 -60.94 -43.14 -14.70
C MET A 1 -61.10 -41.64 -14.54
N ALA A 2 -62.36 -41.24 -14.37
CA ALA A 2 -62.99 -39.92 -14.12
C ALA A 2 -62.16 -38.91 -13.28
N SER A 3 -62.41 -37.59 -13.30
CA SER A 3 -63.33 -36.70 -14.04
C SER A 3 -62.93 -35.24 -13.75
N GLU A 4 -63.16 -34.37 -14.73
CA GLU A 4 -63.29 -32.91 -14.58
C GLU A 4 -64.50 -32.55 -13.69
N THR A 5 -64.51 -31.36 -13.08
CA THR A 5 -65.66 -30.45 -13.22
C THR A 5 -65.33 -28.99 -12.91
N SER A 6 -65.80 -28.16 -13.83
CA SER A 6 -65.84 -26.70 -13.85
C SER A 6 -67.13 -26.13 -13.25
N LEU A 7 -67.16 -24.79 -13.20
CA LEU A 7 -68.29 -23.87 -13.46
C LEU A 7 -68.90 -23.09 -12.30
N ILE A 8 -68.74 -21.78 -12.48
CA ILE A 8 -69.52 -20.65 -11.96
C ILE A 8 -70.80 -20.52 -12.82
N SER A 9 -71.94 -20.20 -12.20
CA SER A 9 -73.06 -19.53 -12.89
C SER A 9 -73.94 -18.76 -11.89
N SER A 10 -74.41 -17.62 -12.40
CA SER A 10 -75.25 -16.55 -11.87
C SER A 10 -76.68 -16.93 -11.44
N SER A 11 -77.30 -16.09 -10.60
CA SER A 11 -78.68 -15.60 -10.81
C SER A 11 -79.07 -14.46 -9.83
N ASP A 12 -79.74 -13.47 -10.40
CA ASP A 12 -80.37 -12.28 -9.81
C ASP A 12 -81.66 -12.54 -9.01
N ASP A 13 -82.08 -11.46 -8.33
CA ASP A 13 -83.44 -11.01 -7.97
C ASP A 13 -84.22 -11.64 -6.81
N SER A 14 -84.51 -10.81 -5.78
CA SER A 14 -85.87 -10.34 -5.42
C SER A 14 -85.91 -9.74 -3.99
N GLN A 15 -86.40 -8.50 -3.86
CA GLN A 15 -86.77 -7.85 -2.58
C GLN A 15 -88.03 -8.51 -1.94
N PRO A 16 -88.38 -8.21 -0.67
CA PRO A 16 -89.18 -7.01 -0.39
C PRO A 16 -88.83 -6.24 0.90
N GLU A 17 -89.28 -4.98 0.91
CA GLU A 17 -89.18 -3.96 1.95
C GLU A 17 -89.89 -4.32 3.28
N THR A 18 -89.33 -3.90 4.42
CA THR A 18 -90.14 -3.31 5.51
C THR A 18 -89.33 -2.37 6.41
N VAL A 19 -89.83 -1.14 6.52
CA VAL A 19 -89.45 0.03 7.32
C VAL A 19 -89.90 -0.21 8.78
N THR A 20 -89.16 0.00 9.89
CA THR A 20 -88.78 1.24 10.64
C THR A 20 -88.24 0.72 12.01
N SER A 21 -87.10 1.09 12.58
CA SER A 21 -86.79 2.30 13.37
C SER A 21 -85.40 2.11 14.04
N PRO A 22 -84.74 3.17 14.54
CA PRO A 22 -83.28 3.34 14.42
C PRO A 22 -82.43 2.62 15.48
N ALA A 23 -81.30 2.10 15.01
CA ALA A 23 -80.19 1.60 15.81
C ALA A 23 -79.40 2.76 16.46
N PRO A 24 -78.78 2.52 17.64
CA PRO A 24 -77.83 3.47 18.22
C PRO A 24 -76.63 3.61 17.28
N SER A 25 -76.28 4.86 16.99
CA SER A 25 -75.12 5.26 16.20
C SER A 25 -73.85 4.59 16.71
N GLU A 26 -73.27 3.69 15.91
CA GLU A 26 -71.90 3.23 16.09
C GLU A 26 -70.94 4.42 15.98
N PRO A 27 -69.93 4.51 16.87
CA PRO A 27 -68.92 5.55 16.77
C PRO A 27 -68.15 5.36 15.46
N SER A 28 -68.12 6.42 14.65
CA SER A 28 -67.32 6.51 13.42
C SER A 28 -65.88 6.06 13.72
N PRO A 29 -65.30 5.14 12.93
CA PRO A 29 -63.90 4.76 13.10
C PRO A 29 -63.04 6.02 12.92
N ASP A 30 -62.22 6.30 13.92
CA ASP A 30 -61.33 7.46 13.93
C ASP A 30 -60.29 7.28 12.80
N PRO A 31 -60.31 8.12 11.74
CA PRO A 31 -59.42 7.98 10.60
C PRO A 31 -57.95 8.29 10.93
N THR A 32 -57.62 8.64 12.17
CA THR A 32 -56.26 8.97 12.60
C THR A 32 -55.43 7.75 13.05
N SER A 33 -56.05 6.61 13.38
CA SER A 33 -55.36 5.43 13.96
C SER A 33 -54.31 4.76 13.04
N PRO A 34 -54.57 4.51 11.73
CA PRO A 34 -53.62 3.80 10.87
C PRO A 34 -52.35 4.63 10.57
N LEU A 35 -52.49 5.96 10.58
CA LEU A 35 -51.39 6.89 10.30
C LEU A 35 -50.46 7.03 11.51
N GLN A 36 -51.02 7.06 12.72
CA GLN A 36 -50.22 7.10 13.94
C GLN A 36 -49.40 5.80 14.12
N GLU A 37 -50.00 4.64 13.83
CA GLU A 37 -49.28 3.35 13.83
C GLU A 37 -48.14 3.32 12.79
N SER A 38 -48.34 3.90 11.60
CA SER A 38 -47.29 3.97 10.57
C SER A 38 -46.11 4.88 10.97
N GLY A 39 -46.38 5.99 11.66
CA GLY A 39 -45.35 6.92 12.13
C GLY A 39 -44.50 6.33 13.25
N GLU A 40 -45.14 5.62 14.19
CA GLU A 40 -44.44 4.93 15.28
C GLU A 40 -43.57 3.77 14.76
N ALA A 41 -44.03 3.02 13.75
CA ALA A 41 -43.25 1.98 13.11
C ALA A 41 -41.99 2.50 12.40
N ILE A 42 -42.10 3.62 11.66
CA ILE A 42 -40.95 4.24 10.98
C ILE A 42 -39.95 4.80 12.00
N ALA A 43 -40.44 5.44 13.07
CA ALA A 43 -39.58 5.95 14.14
C ALA A 43 -38.81 4.83 14.86
N SER A 44 -39.46 3.67 15.09
CA SER A 44 -38.81 2.49 15.66
C SER A 44 -37.69 1.96 14.73
N GLN A 45 -37.97 1.81 13.44
CA GLN A 45 -36.98 1.33 12.47
C GLN A 45 -35.78 2.27 12.36
N LEU A 46 -36.00 3.59 12.43
CA LEU A 46 -34.91 4.57 12.40
C LEU A 46 -34.01 4.50 13.65
N ASN A 47 -34.60 4.23 14.82
CA ASN A 47 -33.83 4.00 16.04
C ASN A 47 -33.00 2.72 15.94
N ASP A 48 -33.54 1.64 15.37
CA ASP A 48 -32.81 0.39 15.16
C ASP A 48 -31.62 0.56 14.21
N VAL A 49 -31.78 1.34 13.14
CA VAL A 49 -30.68 1.68 12.20
C VAL A 49 -29.60 2.51 12.88
N ASN A 50 -29.97 3.49 13.71
CA ASN A 50 -29.01 4.32 14.43
C ASN A 50 -28.23 3.49 15.47
N ASP A 51 -28.91 2.64 16.23
CA ASP A 51 -28.27 1.74 17.20
C ASP A 51 -27.33 0.75 16.51
N HIS A 52 -27.72 0.23 15.33
CA HIS A 52 -26.85 -0.60 14.51
C HIS A 52 -25.61 0.14 14.00
N ARG A 53 -25.76 1.40 13.56
CA ARG A 53 -24.63 2.25 13.12
C ARG A 53 -23.64 2.49 14.26
N GLU A 54 -24.12 2.77 15.47
CA GLU A 54 -23.26 2.97 16.63
C GLU A 54 -22.46 1.70 16.99
N ARG A 55 -23.08 0.51 16.89
CA ARG A 55 -22.37 -0.76 17.04
C ARG A 55 -21.27 -0.97 16.00
N ILE A 56 -21.54 -0.67 14.72
CA ILE A 56 -20.52 -0.77 13.65
C ILE A 56 -19.35 0.17 13.94
N MET A 57 -19.62 1.42 14.33
CA MET A 57 -18.57 2.39 14.64
C MET A 57 -17.75 2.00 15.87
N ALA A 58 -18.39 1.46 16.91
CA ALA A 58 -17.68 0.93 18.08
C ALA A 58 -16.75 -0.24 17.70
N ASN A 59 -17.21 -1.17 16.85
CA ASN A 59 -16.40 -2.28 16.36
C ASN A 59 -15.22 -1.80 15.50
N PHE A 60 -15.46 -0.83 14.61
CA PHE A 60 -14.41 -0.25 13.77
C PHE A 60 -13.32 0.44 14.60
N MET A 61 -13.71 1.23 15.61
CA MET A 61 -12.76 1.90 16.51
C MET A 61 -11.97 0.89 17.37
N ALA A 62 -12.58 -0.22 17.76
CA ALA A 62 -11.88 -1.31 18.45
C ALA A 62 -10.79 -1.95 17.55
N ILE A 63 -11.09 -2.17 16.26
CA ILE A 63 -10.13 -2.68 15.26
C ILE A 63 -8.97 -1.69 15.07
N ILE A 64 -9.24 -0.39 14.95
CA ILE A 64 -8.20 0.64 14.83
C ILE A 64 -7.27 0.61 16.05
N LYS A 65 -7.82 0.53 17.26
CA LYS A 65 -7.03 0.48 18.50
C LYS A 65 -6.14 -0.77 18.56
N GLU A 66 -6.64 -1.91 18.08
CA GLU A 66 -5.88 -3.15 17.99
C GLU A 66 -4.73 -3.04 16.97
N GLN A 67 -4.97 -2.40 15.82
CA GLN A 67 -3.95 -2.12 14.80
C GLN A 67 -2.87 -1.17 15.31
N GLN A 68 -3.24 -0.11 16.05
CA GLN A 68 -2.27 0.80 16.68
C GLN A 68 -1.39 0.06 17.70
N THR A 69 -2.00 -0.77 18.56
CA THR A 69 -1.27 -1.60 19.54
C THR A 69 -0.32 -2.58 18.83
N PHE A 70 -0.73 -3.10 17.67
CA PHE A 70 0.12 -3.97 16.85
C PHE A 70 1.34 -3.22 16.28
N LEU A 71 1.14 -2.01 15.76
CA LEU A 71 2.22 -1.18 15.23
C LEU A 71 3.25 -0.81 16.31
N GLU A 72 2.81 -0.48 17.52
CA GLU A 72 3.69 -0.21 18.66
C GLU A 72 4.54 -1.44 19.02
N LYS A 73 3.96 -2.64 19.02
CA LYS A 73 4.70 -3.88 19.31
C LYS A 73 5.77 -4.16 18.24
N GLN A 74 5.47 -3.93 16.97
CA GLN A 74 6.44 -4.05 15.88
C GLN A 74 7.63 -3.10 16.07
N GLN A 75 7.37 -1.85 16.47
CA GLN A 75 8.43 -0.88 16.75
C GLN A 75 9.32 -1.31 17.93
N ILE A 76 8.73 -1.85 19.01
CA ILE A 76 9.49 -2.37 20.16
C ILE A 76 10.37 -3.54 19.74
N MET A 77 9.85 -4.50 18.95
CA MET A 77 10.65 -5.64 18.46
C MET A 77 11.82 -5.18 17.57
N ALA A 78 11.59 -4.22 16.68
CA ALA A 78 12.65 -3.65 15.84
C ALA A 78 13.74 -2.95 16.68
N GLN A 79 13.36 -2.24 17.74
CA GLN A 79 14.32 -1.62 18.67
C GLN A 79 15.13 -2.67 19.45
N GLN A 80 14.49 -3.76 19.90
CA GLN A 80 15.17 -4.85 20.59
C GLN A 80 16.20 -5.54 19.68
N GLN A 81 15.84 -5.81 18.42
CA GLN A 81 16.77 -6.39 17.45
C GLN A 81 17.99 -5.49 17.24
N LYS A 82 17.77 -4.18 17.09
CA LYS A 82 18.86 -3.21 16.95
C LYS A 82 19.80 -3.20 18.15
N GLN A 83 19.28 -3.36 19.38
CA GLN A 83 20.12 -3.48 20.57
C GLN A 83 20.94 -4.77 20.58
N LEU A 84 20.36 -5.88 20.12
CA LEU A 84 21.05 -7.16 20.00
C LEU A 84 22.21 -7.07 19.01
N ASP A 85 22.00 -6.43 17.86
CA ASP A 85 23.03 -6.25 16.82
C ASP A 85 24.19 -5.38 17.34
N ILE A 86 23.89 -4.33 18.11
CA ILE A 86 24.91 -3.49 18.77
C ILE A 86 25.72 -4.32 19.78
N GLN A 87 25.08 -5.19 20.55
CA GLN A 87 25.78 -6.07 21.50
C GLN A 87 26.66 -7.08 20.77
N ALA A 88 26.18 -7.68 19.69
CA ALA A 88 26.96 -8.61 18.86
C ALA A 88 28.20 -7.94 18.26
N ALA A 89 28.07 -6.71 17.75
CA ALA A 89 29.18 -5.93 17.22
C ALA A 89 30.24 -5.62 18.29
N ARG A 90 29.82 -5.26 19.53
CA ARG A 90 30.76 -5.03 20.64
C ARG A 90 31.52 -6.29 21.04
N ILE A 91 30.87 -7.45 21.02
CA ILE A 91 31.52 -8.73 21.30
C ILE A 91 32.58 -9.03 20.22
N ALA A 92 32.24 -8.84 18.94
CA ALA A 92 33.19 -9.04 17.84
C ALA A 92 34.41 -8.09 17.95
N GLU A 93 34.20 -6.84 18.35
CA GLU A 93 35.30 -5.89 18.57
C GLU A 93 36.21 -6.31 19.74
N LEU A 94 35.63 -6.81 20.84
CA LEU A 94 36.40 -7.32 21.97
C LEU A 94 37.19 -8.59 21.60
N GLU A 95 36.63 -9.48 20.77
CA GLU A 95 37.35 -10.65 20.25
C GLU A 95 38.56 -10.25 19.39
N ALA A 96 38.42 -9.21 18.55
CA ALA A 96 39.50 -8.72 17.70
C ALA A 96 40.67 -8.08 18.47
N ARG A 97 40.46 -7.62 19.70
CA ARG A 97 41.49 -6.98 20.54
C ARG A 97 42.34 -7.96 21.35
N ILE A 98 42.06 -9.26 21.33
CA ILE A 98 42.84 -10.25 22.06
C ILE A 98 44.01 -10.71 21.17
N PRO A 99 45.27 -10.31 21.46
CA PRO A 99 46.41 -10.72 20.66
C PRO A 99 46.58 -12.25 20.74
N VAL A 100 46.64 -12.88 19.57
CA VAL A 100 47.02 -14.29 19.43
C VAL A 100 48.54 -14.35 19.52
N GLU A 101 49.07 -14.33 20.73
CA GLU A 101 50.45 -14.77 20.94
C GLU A 101 50.50 -16.28 20.77
N GLU A 102 51.04 -16.71 19.63
CA GLU A 102 51.48 -18.10 19.42
C GLU A 102 52.66 -18.36 20.37
N PRO A 103 52.59 -19.37 21.25
CA PRO A 103 53.71 -19.72 22.09
C PRO A 103 54.81 -20.32 21.23
N ASP A 104 55.93 -19.60 21.10
CA ASP A 104 57.15 -20.12 20.50
C ASP A 104 57.77 -21.15 21.46
N VAL A 105 57.61 -22.43 21.12
CA VAL A 105 58.11 -23.55 21.93
C VAL A 105 59.60 -23.73 21.64
N SER A 106 60.44 -22.99 22.37
CA SER A 106 61.85 -23.33 22.50
C SER A 106 62.11 -24.06 23.81
N THR A 107 62.72 -25.23 23.67
CA THR A 107 63.01 -26.23 24.69
C THR A 107 64.04 -25.76 25.70
N HIS A 108 63.66 -25.59 26.96
CA HIS A 108 64.52 -25.92 28.11
C HIS A 108 63.68 -26.32 29.33
N GLN A 109 63.94 -27.54 29.81
CA GLN A 109 63.32 -28.12 30.99
C GLN A 109 63.84 -27.44 32.26
N VAL A 110 62.97 -26.76 32.97
CA VAL A 110 63.09 -26.55 34.42
C VAL A 110 61.70 -26.81 35.01
N GLU A 111 61.59 -27.87 35.82
CA GLU A 111 60.40 -28.17 36.62
C GLU A 111 60.20 -27.05 37.65
N THR A 112 59.26 -26.16 37.38
CA THR A 112 58.62 -25.34 38.40
C THR A 112 57.10 -25.45 38.26
N ALA A 113 56.42 -25.43 39.42
CA ALA A 113 55.01 -25.70 39.67
C ALA A 113 54.03 -25.25 38.56
N PRO A 114 52.90 -25.98 38.37
CA PRO A 114 51.95 -25.73 37.29
C PRO A 114 51.45 -24.29 37.32
N ASP A 115 51.80 -23.58 36.26
CA ASP A 115 51.60 -22.15 36.14
C ASP A 115 50.09 -21.82 36.19
N SER A 116 49.66 -21.24 37.31
CA SER A 116 48.25 -20.94 37.60
C SER A 116 47.60 -20.05 36.54
N HIS A 117 48.42 -19.36 35.73
CA HIS A 117 47.99 -18.54 34.61
C HIS A 117 47.47 -19.37 33.42
N ALA A 118 48.12 -20.49 33.08
CA ALA A 118 47.69 -21.37 31.99
C ALA A 118 46.33 -22.02 32.30
N VAL A 119 46.13 -22.45 33.54
CA VAL A 119 44.85 -23.02 34.01
C VAL A 119 43.74 -21.95 34.00
N ARG A 120 44.03 -20.71 34.42
CA ARG A 120 43.07 -19.59 34.34
C ARG A 120 42.72 -19.25 32.90
N LYS A 121 43.69 -19.22 31.97
CA LYS A 121 43.47 -18.96 30.54
C LYS A 121 42.63 -20.06 29.88
N ALA A 122 42.88 -21.34 30.22
CA ALA A 122 42.10 -22.47 29.74
C ALA A 122 40.65 -22.43 30.25
N ASN A 123 40.45 -22.18 31.55
CA ASN A 123 39.11 -22.03 32.13
C ASN A 123 38.35 -20.84 31.54
N TRP A 124 39.04 -19.73 31.25
CA TRP A 124 38.43 -18.57 30.60
C TRP A 124 38.02 -18.88 29.16
N LYS A 125 38.89 -19.52 28.35
CA LYS A 125 38.54 -19.97 26.99
C LYS A 125 37.37 -20.95 26.99
N ALA A 126 37.31 -21.88 27.94
CA ALA A 126 36.21 -22.83 28.08
C ALA A 126 34.88 -22.12 28.42
N LYS A 127 34.91 -21.13 29.33
CA LYS A 127 33.75 -20.28 29.62
C LYS A 127 33.31 -19.49 28.39
N LEU A 128 34.25 -18.91 27.64
CA LEU A 128 33.96 -18.15 26.43
C LEU A 128 33.29 -19.00 25.35
N ARG A 129 33.79 -20.22 25.12
CA ARG A 129 33.17 -21.19 24.19
C ARG A 129 31.75 -21.54 24.62
N LYS A 130 31.52 -21.80 25.91
CA LYS A 130 30.19 -22.10 26.45
C LYS A 130 29.23 -20.92 26.29
N SER A 131 29.69 -19.69 26.55
CA SER A 131 28.92 -18.47 26.32
C SER A 131 28.59 -18.26 24.84
N ARG A 132 29.52 -18.55 23.92
CA ARG A 132 29.31 -18.45 22.47
C ARG A 132 28.25 -19.45 21.97
N THR A 133 28.29 -20.69 22.47
CA THR A 133 27.25 -21.68 22.16
C THR A 133 25.88 -21.26 22.70
N LEU A 134 25.82 -20.72 23.92
CA LEU A 134 24.57 -20.19 24.50
C LEU A 134 24.02 -19.01 23.69
N LEU A 135 24.86 -18.06 23.28
CA LEU A 135 24.45 -16.92 22.44
C LEU A 135 23.93 -17.38 21.08
N LYS A 136 24.56 -18.39 20.46
CA LYS A 136 24.10 -18.94 19.19
C LYS A 136 22.72 -19.60 19.33
N ILE A 137 22.53 -20.41 20.38
CA ILE A 137 21.23 -21.03 20.68
C ILE A 137 20.17 -19.95 20.97
N MET A 138 20.48 -18.93 21.75
CA MET A 138 19.54 -17.84 22.03
C MET A 138 19.19 -17.04 20.77
N SER A 139 20.14 -16.83 19.87
CA SER A 139 19.90 -16.17 18.57
C SER A 139 19.00 -17.02 17.66
N GLU A 140 19.26 -18.31 17.55
CA GLU A 140 18.42 -19.23 16.74
C GLU A 140 17.01 -19.34 17.32
N VAL A 141 16.87 -19.47 18.64
CA VAL A 141 15.55 -19.48 19.31
C VAL A 141 14.83 -18.14 19.12
N SER A 142 15.54 -17.01 19.22
CA SER A 142 14.95 -15.68 19.00
C SER A 142 14.45 -15.53 17.56
N MET A 143 15.20 -16.01 16.56
CA MET A 143 14.78 -15.98 15.16
C MET A 143 13.52 -16.81 14.91
N VAL A 144 13.43 -18.00 15.53
CA VAL A 144 12.23 -18.85 15.44
C VAL A 144 11.03 -18.19 16.12
N VAL A 145 11.21 -17.58 17.31
CA VAL A 145 10.15 -16.85 18.00
C VAL A 145 9.67 -15.64 17.19
N ILE A 146 10.59 -14.87 16.59
CA ILE A 146 10.25 -13.75 15.72
C ILE A 146 9.49 -14.23 14.48
N ALA A 147 9.92 -15.32 13.84
CA ALA A 147 9.23 -15.88 12.68
C ALA A 147 7.81 -16.36 13.01
N VAL A 148 7.64 -17.07 14.14
CA VAL A 148 6.33 -17.54 14.62
C VAL A 148 5.43 -16.36 14.99
N LEU A 149 5.95 -15.35 15.69
CA LEU A 149 5.18 -14.14 16.01
C LEU A 149 4.80 -13.38 14.75
N THR A 150 5.70 -13.23 13.78
CA THR A 150 5.43 -12.55 12.51
C THR A 150 4.33 -13.27 11.73
N LEU A 151 4.39 -14.60 11.65
CA LEU A 151 3.36 -15.42 11.00
C LEU A 151 2.01 -15.31 11.74
N TYR A 152 2.01 -15.43 13.07
CA TYR A 152 0.82 -15.26 13.91
C TYR A 152 0.16 -13.89 13.68
N TYR A 153 0.96 -12.82 13.64
CA TYR A 153 0.46 -11.48 13.43
C TYR A 153 0.00 -11.22 11.98
N ALA A 154 0.66 -11.83 10.99
CA ALA A 154 0.21 -11.76 9.59
C ALA A 154 -1.17 -12.44 9.42
N ILE A 155 -1.35 -13.63 9.99
CA ILE A 155 -2.64 -14.34 9.98
C ILE A 155 -3.72 -13.50 10.66
N ARG A 156 -3.42 -12.90 11.83
CA ARG A 156 -4.36 -12.03 12.53
C ARG A 156 -4.69 -10.75 11.75
N GLY A 157 -3.71 -10.17 11.05
CA GLY A 157 -3.91 -9.02 10.17
C GLY A 157 -4.87 -9.33 9.02
N ILE A 158 -4.72 -10.50 8.38
CA ILE A 158 -5.61 -10.98 7.33
C ILE A 158 -7.04 -11.18 7.88
N GLN A 159 -7.18 -11.80 9.05
CA GLN A 159 -8.49 -11.98 9.70
C GLN A 159 -9.17 -10.65 10.05
N LEU A 160 -8.41 -9.64 10.49
CA LEU A 160 -8.94 -8.31 10.78
C LEU A 160 -9.34 -7.55 9.50
N ALA A 161 -8.59 -7.70 8.41
CA ALA A 161 -8.92 -7.11 7.12
C ALA A 161 -10.21 -7.71 6.54
N ASP A 162 -10.36 -9.04 6.60
CA ASP A 162 -11.56 -9.75 6.15
C ASP A 162 -12.81 -9.29 6.94
N ARG A 163 -12.66 -9.12 8.26
CA ARG A 163 -13.73 -8.59 9.12
C ARG A 163 -14.07 -7.13 8.82
N ALA A 164 -13.07 -6.32 8.46
CA ALA A 164 -13.29 -4.92 8.07
C ALA A 164 -14.02 -4.81 6.71
N ILE A 165 -13.73 -5.70 5.76
CA ILE A 165 -14.44 -5.79 4.48
C ILE A 165 -15.91 -6.16 4.73
N GLY A 166 -16.19 -7.17 5.55
CA GLY A 166 -17.56 -7.54 5.92
C GLY A 166 -18.34 -6.38 6.57
N LEU A 167 -17.72 -5.64 7.51
CA LEU A 167 -18.35 -4.46 8.13
C LEU A 167 -18.61 -3.32 7.12
N ALA A 168 -17.74 -3.15 6.12
CA ALA A 168 -17.93 -2.15 5.07
C ALA A 168 -19.10 -2.52 4.13
N GLU A 169 -19.26 -3.81 3.82
CA GLU A 169 -20.40 -4.32 3.05
C GLU A 169 -21.72 -4.17 3.80
N GLU A 170 -21.74 -4.49 5.09
CA GLU A 170 -22.91 -4.27 5.98
C GLU A 170 -23.29 -2.78 6.05
N ALA A 171 -22.30 -1.90 6.23
CA ALA A 171 -22.54 -0.44 6.25
C ALA A 171 -23.10 0.08 4.92
N ASN A 172 -22.63 -0.46 3.78
CA ASN A 172 -23.14 -0.11 2.46
C ASN A 172 -24.58 -0.59 2.26
N GLN A 173 -24.92 -1.79 2.76
CA GLN A 173 -26.27 -2.32 2.69
C GLN A 173 -27.25 -1.50 3.54
N LEU A 174 -26.87 -1.12 4.76
CA LEU A 174 -27.66 -0.24 5.63
C LEU A 174 -27.87 1.15 5.02
N SER A 175 -26.86 1.69 4.33
CA SER A 175 -26.99 2.96 3.62
C SER A 175 -28.05 2.88 2.51
N LYS A 176 -28.11 1.77 1.78
CA LYS A 176 -29.14 1.54 0.74
C LYS A 176 -30.53 1.41 1.34
N GLU A 177 -30.68 0.72 2.46
CA GLU A 177 -31.97 0.57 3.15
C GLU A 177 -32.46 1.89 3.75
N ALA A 178 -31.58 2.67 4.38
CA ALA A 178 -31.90 4.00 4.86
C ALA A 178 -32.32 4.94 3.72
N TYR A 179 -31.65 4.86 2.56
CA TYR A 179 -32.02 5.63 1.38
C TYR A 179 -33.40 5.24 0.85
N LYS A 180 -33.71 3.94 0.79
CA LYS A 180 -35.02 3.44 0.37
C LYS A 180 -36.14 3.95 1.28
N LEU A 181 -35.96 3.86 2.61
CA LEU A 181 -36.92 4.38 3.59
C LEU A 181 -37.12 5.89 3.46
N ALA A 182 -36.06 6.65 3.20
CA ALA A 182 -36.15 8.10 2.99
C ALA A 182 -36.97 8.44 1.72
N VAL A 183 -36.82 7.68 0.64
CA VAL A 183 -37.61 7.84 -0.60
C VAL A 183 -39.08 7.50 -0.36
N GLU A 184 -39.37 6.40 0.33
CA GLU A 184 -40.75 6.02 0.69
C GLU A 184 -41.43 7.08 1.56
N ALA A 185 -40.71 7.64 2.55
CA ALA A 185 -41.21 8.73 3.39
C ALA A 185 -41.51 10.02 2.59
N LEU A 186 -40.66 10.35 1.60
CA LEU A 186 -40.85 11.49 0.70
C LEU A 186 -42.09 11.32 -0.20
N ASP A 187 -42.36 10.11 -0.67
CA ASP A 187 -43.55 9.84 -1.47
C ASP A 187 -44.85 9.89 -0.63
N VAL A 188 -44.81 9.41 0.61
CA VAL A 188 -45.92 9.62 1.58
C VAL A 188 -46.16 11.10 1.83
N GLN A 189 -45.10 11.91 1.96
CA GLN A 189 -45.23 13.37 2.13
C GLN A 189 -45.85 14.04 0.90
N LYS A 190 -45.49 13.61 -0.32
CA LYS A 190 -46.10 14.13 -1.56
C LYS A 190 -47.59 13.81 -1.64
N ILE A 191 -47.99 12.58 -1.29
CA ILE A 191 -49.40 12.18 -1.21
C ILE A 191 -50.13 13.10 -0.23
N TRP A 192 -49.56 13.33 0.96
CA TRP A 192 -50.11 14.23 1.97
C TRP A 192 -50.33 15.65 1.44
N SER A 193 -49.32 16.23 0.78
CA SER A 193 -49.38 17.60 0.22
C SER A 193 -50.47 17.77 -0.84
N LYS A 194 -50.88 16.68 -1.49
CA LYS A 194 -51.93 16.68 -2.51
C LYS A 194 -53.32 16.59 -1.91
N THR A 195 -53.48 15.93 -0.75
CA THR A 195 -54.77 15.79 -0.05
C THR A 195 -55.10 16.96 0.87
N THR A 196 -54.11 17.70 1.38
CA THR A 196 -54.35 18.86 2.29
C THR A 196 -54.72 20.16 1.59
N TYR A 197 -54.75 20.21 0.25
CA TYR A 197 -55.10 21.41 -0.51
C TYR A 197 -56.62 21.67 -0.59
N ASP A 198 -57.46 20.72 -0.19
CA ASP A 198 -58.92 20.87 -0.11
C ASP A 198 -59.41 20.74 1.35
N GLY A 199 -59.24 21.80 2.16
CA GLY A 199 -60.01 21.99 3.40
C GLY A 199 -59.23 21.94 4.73
N PHE A 200 -59.00 23.12 5.29
CA PHE A 200 -58.68 23.49 6.70
C PHE A 200 -58.52 22.39 7.78
N MET A 201 -57.30 22.25 8.32
CA MET A 201 -56.97 22.45 9.76
C MET A 201 -55.45 22.35 10.00
N LEU A 202 -54.89 23.36 10.66
CA LEU A 202 -53.51 23.41 11.16
C LEU A 202 -53.35 22.44 12.34
N ILE A 203 -52.80 21.25 12.11
CA ILE A 203 -52.24 20.40 13.17
C ILE A 203 -50.71 20.62 13.21
N ASN A 204 -50.20 20.92 14.39
CA ASN A 204 -48.79 21.22 14.69
C ASN A 204 -47.85 20.03 14.33
N LEU A 205 -47.35 20.00 13.10
CA LEU A 205 -46.35 19.01 12.62
C LEU A 205 -44.88 19.37 12.96
N ARG A 206 -44.66 20.30 13.90
CA ARG A 206 -43.31 20.76 14.29
C ARG A 206 -42.32 19.67 14.76
N PRO A 207 -42.71 18.54 15.40
CA PRO A 207 -41.69 17.56 15.82
C PRO A 207 -41.15 16.70 14.67
N ILE A 208 -41.93 16.47 13.60
CA ILE A 208 -41.50 15.64 12.45
C ILE A 208 -40.54 16.43 11.54
N THR A 209 -40.73 17.75 11.42
CA THR A 209 -39.85 18.61 10.62
C THR A 209 -38.47 18.79 11.24
N VAL A 210 -38.34 18.71 12.57
CA VAL A 210 -37.05 18.84 13.28
C VAL A 210 -36.23 17.54 13.21
N ALA A 211 -36.88 16.37 13.22
CA ALA A 211 -36.21 15.08 13.02
C ALA A 211 -35.66 14.91 11.59
N LEU A 212 -36.43 15.35 10.58
CA LEU A 212 -35.98 15.36 9.18
C LEU A 212 -34.91 16.44 8.88
N ALA A 213 -34.99 17.61 9.52
CA ALA A 213 -33.95 18.64 9.42
C ALA A 213 -32.64 18.23 10.11
N GLY A 214 -32.71 17.45 11.20
CA GLY A 214 -31.53 16.87 11.87
C GLY A 214 -30.79 15.84 11.00
N LEU A 215 -31.51 15.07 10.17
CA LEU A 215 -30.90 14.14 9.21
C LEU A 215 -30.30 14.87 8.00
N ALA A 216 -30.93 15.97 7.54
CA ALA A 216 -30.42 16.77 6.43
C ALA A 216 -29.14 17.57 6.79
N LEU A 217 -28.93 17.92 8.06
CA LEU A 217 -27.77 18.69 8.51
C LEU A 217 -26.49 17.87 8.71
N VAL A 218 -26.56 16.53 8.72
CA VAL A 218 -25.35 15.67 8.77
C VAL A 218 -25.01 15.09 7.39
N GLY A 219 -25.92 15.18 6.41
CA GLY A 219 -25.65 14.84 4.99
C GLY A 219 -25.24 16.03 4.11
N GLY A 220 -25.31 17.26 4.62
CA GLY A 220 -25.12 18.49 3.84
C GLY A 220 -23.77 19.15 4.04
N SER A 221 -22.70 18.59 3.47
CA SER A 221 -21.45 19.32 3.20
C SER A 221 -20.85 18.89 1.87
N LEU A 222 -21.66 18.96 0.81
CA LEU A 222 -21.18 19.05 -0.57
C LEU A 222 -21.95 20.17 -1.27
N ALA A 223 -21.21 21.27 -1.50
CA ALA A 223 -21.41 22.37 -2.43
C ALA A 223 -22.83 22.65 -2.98
N THR A 224 -23.40 23.76 -2.53
CA THR A 224 -24.33 24.56 -3.32
C THR A 224 -23.63 25.09 -4.58
N ILE A 225 -23.97 24.56 -5.75
CA ILE A 225 -23.66 25.20 -7.03
C ILE A 225 -24.80 26.19 -7.32
N ALA A 226 -24.42 27.45 -7.52
CA ALA A 226 -25.31 28.55 -7.90
C ALA A 226 -26.14 28.17 -9.14
N GLY A 227 -27.45 28.36 -9.04
CA GLY A 227 -28.37 28.15 -10.15
C GLY A 227 -28.03 29.04 -11.35
N CYS A 228 -28.02 28.45 -12.54
CA CYS A 228 -28.04 29.21 -13.79
C CYS A 228 -29.36 30.02 -13.88
N SER A 229 -29.26 31.27 -14.31
CA SER A 229 -30.39 32.16 -14.53
C SER A 229 -31.33 31.64 -15.62
N ALA A 230 -32.63 31.70 -15.36
CA ALA A 230 -33.67 31.45 -16.34
C ALA A 230 -33.56 32.42 -17.53
N GLY A 231 -33.23 31.88 -18.72
CA GLY A 231 -33.34 32.63 -19.98
C GLY A 231 -32.20 32.39 -20.98
N ALA A 232 -32.10 31.18 -21.54
CA ALA A 232 -31.53 30.97 -22.89
C ALA A 232 -31.98 29.60 -23.42
N ALA A 233 -32.58 29.56 -24.61
CA ALA A 233 -32.93 28.33 -25.31
C ALA A 233 -32.26 28.29 -26.70
N ASP A 234 -31.53 27.19 -26.92
CA ASP A 234 -31.32 26.34 -28.10
C ASP A 234 -31.06 26.92 -29.51
N ALA A 235 -30.10 26.29 -30.20
CA ALA A 235 -30.17 26.11 -31.64
C ALA A 235 -29.32 24.89 -32.03
N PHE A 236 -29.76 23.67 -31.70
CA PHE A 236 -30.10 22.61 -32.67
C PHE A 236 -30.34 21.22 -32.04
N THR A 237 -30.23 21.01 -30.71
CA THR A 237 -30.85 19.87 -29.98
C THR A 237 -30.58 19.87 -28.46
N GLY A 238 -29.80 20.81 -27.91
CA GLY A 238 -29.86 21.20 -26.49
C GLY A 238 -29.70 20.20 -25.33
N ASP A 239 -29.42 18.90 -25.52
CA ASP A 239 -29.32 17.95 -24.42
C ASP A 239 -27.93 17.92 -23.76
N THR A 240 -27.97 17.93 -22.43
CA THR A 240 -26.84 18.10 -21.51
C THR A 240 -25.95 16.86 -21.46
N CYS A 241 -24.64 17.08 -21.41
CA CYS A 241 -23.68 16.09 -20.91
C CYS A 241 -23.99 15.86 -19.42
N CYS A 242 -24.81 14.85 -19.18
CA CYS A 242 -25.20 14.22 -17.91
C CYS A 242 -26.28 14.93 -17.06
N PRO A 243 -27.58 14.70 -17.33
CA PRO A 243 -28.56 14.57 -16.26
C PRO A 243 -28.64 13.11 -15.78
N ALA A 244 -28.90 12.96 -14.48
CA ALA A 244 -29.07 11.70 -13.74
C ALA A 244 -29.92 10.64 -14.48
N PRO A 245 -29.73 9.34 -14.18
CA PRO A 245 -30.32 8.27 -14.98
C PRO A 245 -31.85 8.30 -14.89
N ALA A 246 -32.50 8.63 -16.02
CA ALA A 246 -33.82 8.11 -16.28
C ALA A 246 -33.72 6.58 -16.41
N PRO A 247 -34.66 5.80 -15.85
CA PRO A 247 -34.62 4.37 -15.99
C PRO A 247 -34.85 4.03 -17.46
N GLN A 248 -33.94 3.23 -18.02
CA GLN A 248 -34.01 2.60 -19.33
C GLN A 248 -33.62 3.46 -20.54
N ARG A 249 -32.33 3.38 -20.92
CA ARG A 249 -31.91 2.82 -22.21
C ARG A 249 -30.43 2.48 -22.18
N ARG A 250 -30.12 1.21 -22.46
CA ARG A 250 -28.75 0.70 -22.58
C ARG A 250 -28.08 1.37 -23.79
N ARG A 251 -26.81 1.77 -23.59
CA ARG A 251 -25.80 2.22 -24.59
C ARG A 251 -25.69 3.72 -24.81
N HIS A 252 -24.93 4.38 -23.95
CA HIS A 252 -24.10 5.53 -24.36
C HIS A 252 -22.67 5.30 -23.85
N LEU A 253 -21.95 4.40 -24.51
CA LEU A 253 -20.49 4.47 -24.51
C LEU A 253 -20.17 5.61 -25.47
N CYS A 254 -19.53 6.69 -25.01
CA CYS A 254 -18.87 7.59 -25.94
C CYS A 254 -17.92 6.74 -26.81
N SER A 255 -17.97 6.91 -28.12
CA SER A 255 -16.96 6.33 -29.01
C SER A 255 -15.60 6.84 -28.57
N ARG A 256 -14.54 6.03 -28.76
CA ARG A 256 -13.14 6.49 -28.56
C ARG A 256 -12.79 7.73 -29.40
N THR A 257 -13.59 8.04 -30.42
CA THR A 257 -13.45 9.22 -31.29
C THR A 257 -14.22 10.44 -30.82
N ASP A 258 -15.05 10.32 -29.80
CA ASP A 258 -15.87 11.43 -29.32
C ASP A 258 -14.98 12.39 -28.54
N THR A 259 -14.83 13.61 -29.04
CA THR A 259 -14.15 14.69 -28.32
C THR A 259 -15.16 15.41 -27.43
N CYS A 260 -14.83 15.57 -26.15
CA CYS A 260 -15.57 16.45 -25.26
C CYS A 260 -15.46 17.91 -25.73
N SER A 261 -16.45 18.72 -25.34
CA SER A 261 -16.44 20.17 -25.57
C SER A 261 -15.08 20.77 -25.19
N GLY A 262 -14.46 21.50 -26.12
CA GLY A 262 -13.10 22.04 -25.95
C GLY A 262 -11.96 21.12 -26.41
N GLY A 263 -12.25 20.06 -27.18
CA GLY A 263 -11.23 19.20 -27.80
C GLY A 263 -10.54 18.24 -26.82
N LYS A 264 -11.10 18.05 -25.62
CA LYS A 264 -10.54 17.14 -24.61
C LYS A 264 -10.98 15.71 -24.88
N ALA A 265 -10.08 14.76 -24.65
CA ALA A 265 -10.44 13.35 -24.68
C ALA A 265 -11.36 13.00 -23.49
N PRO A 266 -12.33 12.10 -23.69
CA PRO A 266 -13.16 11.59 -22.59
C PRO A 266 -12.27 10.85 -21.61
N CYS A 267 -12.60 10.96 -20.32
CA CYS A 267 -11.91 10.24 -19.27
C CYS A 267 -12.71 9.02 -18.84
N CYS A 268 -12.02 8.05 -18.28
CA CYS A 268 -12.67 6.88 -17.72
C CYS A 268 -13.17 7.17 -16.31
N ASP A 269 -14.48 7.15 -16.08
CA ASP A 269 -15.07 7.36 -14.76
C ASP A 269 -15.46 6.03 -14.09
N THR A 270 -15.84 5.02 -14.88
CA THR A 270 -16.09 3.65 -14.41
C THR A 270 -15.18 2.67 -15.13
N LYS A 271 -14.41 1.94 -14.33
CA LYS A 271 -13.57 0.84 -14.77
C LYS A 271 -14.23 -0.48 -14.37
N ALA A 272 -14.09 -1.50 -15.21
CA ALA A 272 -14.31 -2.88 -14.82
C ALA A 272 -13.10 -3.71 -15.20
N SER A 273 -12.93 -4.87 -14.56
CA SER A 273 -11.89 -5.81 -14.96
C SER A 273 -12.11 -6.26 -16.40
N GLY A 274 -11.11 -6.04 -17.23
CA GLY A 274 -11.10 -6.51 -18.62
C GLY A 274 -10.91 -8.02 -18.73
N PRO A 275 -10.95 -8.55 -19.96
CA PRO A 275 -10.59 -9.94 -20.18
C PRO A 275 -9.15 -10.20 -19.70
N PRO A 276 -8.86 -11.42 -19.20
CA PRO A 276 -7.52 -11.76 -18.76
C PRO A 276 -6.52 -11.63 -19.91
N VAL A 277 -5.32 -11.16 -19.58
CA VAL A 277 -4.15 -11.12 -20.44
C VAL A 277 -2.95 -11.68 -19.68
N VAL A 278 -2.01 -12.30 -20.38
CA VAL A 278 -0.74 -12.73 -19.77
C VAL A 278 0.10 -11.48 -19.46
N SER A 279 0.50 -11.30 -18.20
CA SER A 279 1.27 -10.14 -17.75
C SER A 279 2.66 -10.06 -18.42
N SER A 280 3.13 -8.82 -18.63
CA SER A 280 4.37 -8.39 -19.29
C SER A 280 5.09 -9.44 -20.13
N GLY A 281 4.73 -9.48 -21.41
CA GLY A 281 5.60 -9.97 -22.48
C GLY A 281 5.28 -11.37 -22.98
N GLY A 282 4.60 -12.22 -22.20
CA GLY A 282 4.13 -13.53 -22.63
C GLY A 282 5.15 -14.34 -23.43
N THR A 283 6.45 -14.13 -23.24
CA THR A 283 7.51 -14.72 -24.07
C THR A 283 8.63 -15.20 -23.18
N THR A 284 9.25 -16.29 -23.58
CA THR A 284 10.44 -16.81 -22.93
C THR A 284 11.32 -17.53 -23.95
N ASP A 285 12.59 -17.71 -23.61
CA ASP A 285 13.54 -18.35 -24.51
C ASP A 285 13.22 -19.83 -24.65
N LEU A 286 13.54 -20.41 -25.80
CA LEU A 286 13.53 -21.85 -26.01
C LEU A 286 14.98 -22.31 -25.99
N GLN A 287 15.37 -23.09 -24.98
CA GLN A 287 16.74 -23.51 -24.76
C GLN A 287 16.90 -25.00 -25.00
N CYS A 288 17.91 -25.37 -25.79
CA CYS A 288 18.16 -26.70 -26.29
C CYS A 288 19.40 -27.33 -25.64
N GLY A 289 19.53 -28.65 -25.80
CA GLY A 289 20.74 -29.37 -25.39
C GLY A 289 20.67 -29.95 -23.96
N LYS A 290 21.82 -30.38 -23.45
CA LYS A 290 21.91 -31.18 -22.21
C LYS A 290 21.92 -30.34 -20.91
N TYR A 291 22.36 -29.10 -21.01
CA TYR A 291 22.60 -28.22 -19.86
C TYR A 291 21.72 -26.97 -19.86
N PHE A 292 21.03 -26.72 -20.97
CA PHE A 292 20.08 -25.61 -21.13
C PHE A 292 20.63 -24.26 -20.66
N ASP A 293 21.92 -24.02 -20.90
CA ASP A 293 22.58 -22.77 -20.55
C ASP A 293 22.24 -21.73 -21.65
N PRO A 294 21.60 -20.59 -21.33
CA PRO A 294 21.15 -19.61 -22.31
C PRO A 294 22.25 -19.19 -23.30
N GLY A 295 22.02 -19.43 -24.60
CA GLY A 295 22.95 -19.03 -25.66
C GLY A 295 24.16 -19.95 -25.81
N SER A 296 24.16 -21.10 -25.13
CA SER A 296 25.24 -22.10 -25.21
C SER A 296 25.05 -23.09 -26.37
N ASP A 297 23.81 -23.32 -26.79
CA ASP A 297 23.48 -24.22 -27.89
C ASP A 297 23.07 -23.40 -29.13
N PRO A 298 23.60 -23.69 -30.34
CA PRO A 298 23.19 -22.99 -31.56
C PRO A 298 21.71 -23.16 -31.90
N GLN A 299 21.00 -24.07 -31.22
CA GLN A 299 19.57 -24.29 -31.39
C GLN A 299 18.71 -23.46 -30.45
N ASP A 300 19.30 -22.73 -29.51
CA ASP A 300 18.58 -21.80 -28.62
C ASP A 300 17.88 -20.70 -29.42
N VAL A 301 16.63 -20.39 -29.06
CA VAL A 301 15.84 -19.33 -29.67
C VAL A 301 15.37 -18.35 -28.61
N ALA A 302 15.97 -17.16 -28.58
CA ALA A 302 15.53 -16.07 -27.71
C ALA A 302 14.07 -15.68 -28.04
N GLY A 303 13.20 -15.63 -27.02
CA GLY A 303 11.76 -15.43 -27.20
C GLY A 303 11.08 -16.54 -28.02
N GLY A 304 11.68 -17.72 -28.12
CA GLY A 304 11.19 -18.85 -28.91
C GLY A 304 9.86 -19.43 -28.41
N VAL A 305 9.44 -19.13 -27.18
CA VAL A 305 8.15 -19.56 -26.64
C VAL A 305 7.28 -18.35 -26.37
N THR A 306 6.03 -18.37 -26.86
CA THR A 306 5.06 -17.30 -26.63
C THR A 306 3.75 -17.83 -26.06
N TYR A 307 3.16 -17.09 -25.13
CA TYR A 307 1.91 -17.35 -24.42
C TYR A 307 0.92 -16.23 -24.73
N THR A 308 -0.22 -16.57 -25.34
CA THR A 308 -1.30 -15.62 -25.62
C THR A 308 -2.66 -16.20 -25.24
N LEU A 309 -3.65 -15.33 -25.01
CA LEU A 309 -5.05 -15.74 -24.88
C LEU A 309 -5.76 -15.38 -26.17
N GLU A 310 -6.17 -16.39 -26.93
CA GLU A 310 -6.72 -16.27 -28.27
C GLU A 310 -7.91 -17.22 -28.43
N LEU A 311 -8.69 -17.07 -29.51
CA LEU A 311 -9.74 -18.04 -29.81
C LEU A 311 -9.11 -19.35 -30.30
N CYS A 312 -9.56 -20.48 -29.77
CA CYS A 312 -9.11 -21.80 -30.21
C CYS A 312 -9.42 -21.98 -31.71
N PRO A 313 -8.49 -22.54 -32.52
CA PRO A 313 -8.64 -22.65 -33.96
C PRO A 313 -9.71 -23.67 -34.37
N ASP A 314 -10.23 -23.51 -35.59
CA ASP A 314 -11.14 -24.45 -36.27
C ASP A 314 -10.33 -25.34 -37.25
N PRO A 315 -10.54 -26.66 -37.32
CA PRO A 315 -11.41 -27.49 -36.49
C PRO A 315 -10.68 -28.04 -35.27
N SER A 316 -11.05 -27.54 -34.09
CA SER A 316 -10.73 -28.17 -32.81
C SER A 316 -12.02 -28.46 -32.04
N THR A 317 -11.97 -29.40 -31.10
CA THR A 317 -13.09 -29.69 -30.18
C THR A 317 -13.51 -28.46 -29.36
N TYR A 318 -12.66 -27.43 -29.31
CA TYR A 318 -12.86 -26.20 -28.55
C TYR A 318 -13.01 -24.95 -29.43
N ALA A 319 -13.26 -25.12 -30.74
CA ALA A 319 -13.36 -24.00 -31.68
C ALA A 319 -14.32 -22.91 -31.17
N GLY A 320 -13.85 -21.66 -31.18
CA GLY A 320 -14.59 -20.49 -30.70
C GLY A 320 -14.54 -20.24 -29.19
N GLN A 321 -13.94 -21.12 -28.38
CA GLN A 321 -13.62 -20.83 -26.97
C GLN A 321 -12.32 -20.03 -26.86
N THR A 322 -12.09 -19.37 -25.72
CA THR A 322 -10.79 -18.79 -25.40
C THR A 322 -9.81 -19.89 -24.99
N CYS A 323 -8.64 -19.93 -25.61
CA CYS A 323 -7.53 -20.82 -25.33
C CYS A 323 -6.30 -20.03 -24.84
N LEU A 324 -5.55 -20.63 -23.93
CA LEU A 324 -4.12 -20.32 -23.77
C LEU A 324 -3.38 -20.96 -24.95
N HIS A 325 -2.86 -20.12 -25.84
CA HIS A 325 -2.02 -20.52 -26.94
C HIS A 325 -0.55 -20.48 -26.51
N VAL A 326 0.09 -21.64 -26.49
CA VAL A 326 1.53 -21.80 -26.27
C VAL A 326 2.17 -22.15 -27.60
N LYS A 327 2.89 -21.19 -28.18
CA LYS A 327 3.60 -21.35 -29.45
C LYS A 327 5.09 -21.53 -29.17
N LEU A 328 5.69 -22.57 -29.73
CA LEU A 328 7.12 -22.84 -29.66
C LEU A 328 7.73 -22.73 -31.06
N THR A 329 8.75 -21.90 -31.21
CA THR A 329 9.46 -21.63 -32.45
C THR A 329 10.91 -22.07 -32.30
N ALA A 330 11.36 -22.96 -33.18
CA ALA A 330 12.69 -23.56 -33.14
C ALA A 330 13.51 -23.17 -34.37
N VAL A 331 14.82 -23.44 -34.33
CA VAL A 331 15.70 -23.29 -35.51
C VAL A 331 15.56 -24.42 -36.53
N SER A 332 14.95 -25.54 -36.15
CA SER A 332 14.83 -26.77 -36.95
C SER A 332 13.42 -27.37 -36.86
N PRO A 333 13.02 -28.23 -37.82
CA PRO A 333 11.70 -28.85 -37.79
C PRO A 333 11.40 -29.57 -36.48
N VAL A 334 10.21 -29.30 -35.94
CA VAL A 334 9.71 -29.94 -34.72
C VAL A 334 9.31 -31.38 -35.05
N THR A 335 9.83 -32.34 -34.28
CA THR A 335 9.51 -33.77 -34.41
C THR A 335 8.67 -34.29 -33.26
N ASN A 336 8.55 -33.52 -32.17
CA ASN A 336 7.69 -33.85 -31.03
C ASN A 336 7.41 -32.58 -30.20
N ILE A 337 6.30 -32.56 -29.46
CA ILE A 337 5.89 -31.44 -28.60
C ILE A 337 5.23 -31.95 -27.33
N HIS A 338 5.53 -31.28 -26.21
CA HIS A 338 5.05 -31.65 -24.88
C HIS A 338 4.59 -30.40 -24.12
N LEU A 339 3.49 -30.53 -23.37
CA LEU A 339 2.93 -29.46 -22.57
C LEU A 339 2.38 -29.95 -21.23
N ALA A 340 2.69 -29.20 -20.18
CA ALA A 340 2.10 -29.34 -18.87
C ALA A 340 1.85 -27.96 -18.27
N ILE A 341 0.70 -27.82 -17.63
CA ILE A 341 0.29 -26.61 -16.92
C ILE A 341 0.01 -27.01 -15.48
N LEU A 342 0.55 -26.24 -14.54
CA LEU A 342 0.31 -26.38 -13.11
C LEU A 342 -0.23 -25.07 -12.55
N ASP A 343 -0.87 -25.16 -11.38
CA ASP A 343 -1.09 -24.02 -10.50
C ASP A 343 0.23 -23.29 -10.19
N GLY A 344 0.17 -21.98 -9.93
CA GLY A 344 1.33 -21.15 -9.57
C GLY A 344 2.03 -21.59 -8.28
N ASN A 345 1.32 -22.28 -7.39
CA ASN A 345 1.87 -22.91 -6.19
C ASN A 345 2.15 -24.41 -6.38
N GLY A 346 1.90 -24.95 -7.57
CA GLY A 346 2.15 -26.34 -7.89
C GLY A 346 3.63 -26.67 -7.79
N ASP A 347 3.95 -27.87 -7.30
CA ASP A 347 5.32 -28.36 -7.22
C ASP A 347 5.82 -28.74 -8.64
N PRO A 348 6.75 -27.99 -9.25
CA PRO A 348 7.25 -28.30 -10.58
C PRO A 348 7.94 -29.67 -10.61
N SER A 349 8.42 -30.17 -9.46
CA SER A 349 9.10 -31.47 -9.36
C SER A 349 8.18 -32.66 -9.62
N ALA A 350 6.86 -32.45 -9.58
CA ALA A 350 5.86 -33.43 -9.97
C ALA A 350 5.78 -33.67 -11.49
N LEU A 351 6.40 -32.80 -12.30
CA LEU A 351 6.41 -32.96 -13.74
C LEU A 351 7.42 -34.03 -14.20
N PRO A 352 7.12 -34.82 -15.25
CA PRO A 352 8.03 -35.86 -15.73
C PRO A 352 9.36 -35.28 -16.22
N LYS A 353 10.50 -35.81 -15.76
CA LYS A 353 11.86 -35.31 -16.08
C LYS A 353 12.37 -35.61 -17.51
N GLY A 354 11.47 -35.68 -18.49
CA GLY A 354 11.80 -35.94 -19.89
C GLY A 354 10.59 -35.82 -20.80
N LEU A 355 10.82 -35.98 -22.11
CA LEU A 355 9.77 -35.99 -23.14
C LEU A 355 8.95 -37.29 -23.06
N GLY A 356 8.12 -37.40 -22.02
CA GLY A 356 7.17 -38.49 -21.79
C GLY A 356 5.74 -38.08 -22.11
N ASN A 357 4.77 -38.89 -21.67
CA ASN A 357 3.35 -38.51 -21.79
C ASN A 357 3.03 -37.41 -20.76
N TRP A 358 2.79 -36.19 -21.20
CA TRP A 358 2.44 -35.07 -20.31
C TRP A 358 0.93 -34.79 -20.37
N PRO A 359 0.33 -34.26 -19.29
CA PRO A 359 -1.13 -34.20 -19.17
C PRO A 359 -1.84 -33.38 -20.25
N HIS A 360 -1.14 -32.44 -20.90
CA HIS A 360 -1.73 -31.51 -21.87
C HIS A 360 -1.24 -31.73 -23.30
N ASN A 361 -0.59 -32.87 -23.59
CA ASN A 361 -0.10 -33.16 -24.95
C ASN A 361 -1.20 -33.27 -26.00
N SER A 362 -2.42 -33.66 -25.60
CA SER A 362 -3.58 -33.74 -26.49
C SER A 362 -4.00 -32.38 -27.07
N TYR A 363 -3.57 -31.27 -26.46
CA TYR A 363 -3.82 -29.91 -26.95
C TYR A 363 -2.75 -29.41 -27.92
N CYS A 364 -1.69 -30.19 -28.16
CA CYS A 364 -0.56 -29.78 -28.96
C CYS A 364 -0.57 -30.37 -30.37
N SER A 365 -0.06 -29.61 -31.32
CA SER A 365 0.04 -29.97 -32.72
C SER A 365 1.31 -29.37 -33.34
N TYR A 366 1.88 -30.07 -34.32
CA TYR A 366 2.97 -29.60 -35.15
C TYR A 366 2.84 -30.24 -36.53
N SER A 367 3.48 -29.65 -37.53
CA SER A 367 3.51 -30.18 -38.90
C SER A 367 4.93 -30.62 -39.23
N ALA A 368 5.06 -31.80 -39.87
CA ALA A 368 6.36 -32.31 -40.29
C ALA A 368 7.06 -31.31 -41.22
N GLY A 369 8.35 -31.06 -40.99
CA GLY A 369 9.13 -30.08 -41.75
C GLY A 369 8.91 -28.62 -41.32
N VAL A 370 8.05 -28.33 -40.36
CA VAL A 370 7.81 -26.98 -39.83
C VAL A 370 8.52 -26.81 -38.50
N ASN A 371 9.16 -25.67 -38.30
CA ASN A 371 9.91 -25.31 -37.10
C ASN A 371 9.04 -24.66 -36.01
N VAL A 372 7.73 -24.93 -36.03
CA VAL A 372 6.75 -24.35 -35.11
C VAL A 372 5.86 -25.45 -34.54
N GLY A 373 5.75 -25.46 -33.22
CA GLY A 373 4.77 -26.26 -32.47
C GLY A 373 3.73 -25.35 -31.82
N ASN A 374 2.47 -25.77 -31.82
CA ASN A 374 1.36 -25.01 -31.26
C ASN A 374 0.57 -25.87 -30.28
N CYS A 375 0.35 -25.36 -29.07
CA CYS A 375 -0.59 -25.93 -28.13
C CYS A 375 -1.74 -24.97 -27.84
N TRP A 376 -2.97 -25.45 -27.97
CA TRP A 376 -4.19 -24.67 -27.80
C TRP A 376 -5.00 -25.27 -26.63
N VAL A 377 -4.76 -24.75 -25.42
CA VAL A 377 -5.41 -25.27 -24.21
C VAL A 377 -6.62 -24.39 -23.87
N PRO A 378 -7.86 -24.92 -23.88
CA PRO A 378 -9.04 -24.11 -23.52
C PRO A 378 -8.91 -23.61 -22.09
N VAL A 379 -9.34 -22.37 -21.83
CA VAL A 379 -9.25 -21.75 -20.49
C VAL A 379 -9.91 -22.63 -19.42
N SER A 380 -10.98 -23.35 -19.74
CA SER A 380 -11.61 -24.31 -18.82
C SER A 380 -10.66 -25.42 -18.34
N ALA A 381 -9.76 -25.91 -19.19
CA ALA A 381 -8.74 -26.88 -18.79
C ALA A 381 -7.63 -26.22 -17.95
N VAL A 382 -7.28 -24.95 -18.22
CA VAL A 382 -6.34 -24.19 -17.38
C VAL A 382 -6.93 -23.93 -15.99
N LEU A 383 -8.21 -23.56 -15.89
CA LEU A 383 -8.87 -23.35 -14.60
C LEU A 383 -8.96 -24.64 -13.76
N ALA A 384 -9.08 -25.79 -14.42
CA ALA A 384 -9.13 -27.09 -13.75
C ALA A 384 -7.81 -27.51 -13.07
N VAL A 385 -6.68 -26.89 -13.43
CA VAL A 385 -5.39 -27.17 -12.77
C VAL A 385 -5.13 -26.30 -11.53
N LEU A 386 -5.92 -25.24 -11.33
CA LEU A 386 -5.78 -24.32 -10.20
C LEU A 386 -6.25 -24.96 -8.89
N ASN A 387 -5.56 -24.67 -7.79
CA ASN A 387 -5.89 -25.21 -6.47
C ASN A 387 -5.88 -24.11 -5.38
N PRO A 388 -7.04 -23.67 -4.88
CA PRO A 388 -8.38 -24.17 -5.20
C PRO A 388 -8.80 -23.83 -6.65
N PRO A 389 -9.77 -24.57 -7.23
CA PRO A 389 -10.34 -24.22 -8.52
C PRO A 389 -10.86 -22.78 -8.52
N SER A 390 -10.63 -22.05 -9.62
CA SER A 390 -11.05 -20.66 -9.79
C SER A 390 -12.08 -20.53 -10.92
N ASP A 391 -13.01 -19.60 -10.79
CA ASP A 391 -13.99 -19.25 -11.82
C ASP A 391 -13.42 -18.33 -12.91
N GLY A 392 -12.17 -17.86 -12.76
CA GLY A 392 -11.52 -16.98 -13.72
C GLY A 392 -10.00 -16.92 -13.59
N LEU A 393 -9.34 -16.53 -14.68
CA LEU A 393 -7.87 -16.41 -14.73
C LEU A 393 -7.35 -15.13 -14.07
N CYS A 394 -8.20 -14.15 -13.76
CA CYS A 394 -7.75 -12.88 -13.19
C CYS A 394 -6.94 -13.08 -11.91
N ASN A 395 -5.72 -12.53 -11.88
CA ASN A 395 -4.78 -12.60 -10.76
C ASN A 395 -4.30 -14.02 -10.42
N GLN A 396 -4.52 -14.99 -11.31
CA GLN A 396 -4.02 -16.35 -11.16
C GLN A 396 -2.60 -16.45 -11.72
N ASP A 397 -1.75 -17.16 -10.99
CA ASP A 397 -0.43 -17.57 -11.44
C ASP A 397 -0.53 -19.02 -11.93
N ILE A 398 0.06 -19.31 -13.08
CA ILE A 398 0.23 -20.69 -13.57
C ILE A 398 1.69 -20.93 -13.90
N ILE A 399 2.12 -22.17 -13.79
CA ILE A 399 3.42 -22.63 -14.29
C ILE A 399 3.17 -23.35 -15.61
N VAL A 400 3.85 -22.91 -16.68
CA VAL A 400 3.77 -23.57 -17.99
C VAL A 400 5.10 -24.23 -18.26
N ALA A 401 5.11 -25.56 -18.37
CA ALA A 401 6.24 -26.31 -18.87
C ALA A 401 5.94 -26.74 -20.30
N ALA A 402 6.78 -26.31 -21.25
CA ALA A 402 6.63 -26.64 -22.65
C ALA A 402 7.96 -27.08 -23.24
N GLY A 403 7.94 -28.16 -24.02
CA GLY A 403 9.14 -28.71 -24.64
C GLY A 403 8.88 -29.23 -26.04
N ILE A 404 9.93 -29.27 -26.85
CA ILE A 404 9.91 -29.85 -28.19
C ILE A 404 11.12 -30.75 -28.43
N SER A 405 10.98 -31.69 -29.36
CA SER A 405 12.12 -32.34 -30.01
C SER A 405 12.38 -31.70 -31.37
N ILE A 406 13.65 -31.50 -31.68
CA ILE A 406 14.16 -31.18 -33.01
C ILE A 406 15.29 -32.16 -33.35
N ASP A 407 15.86 -32.09 -34.55
CA ASP A 407 16.85 -33.06 -35.07
C ASP A 407 17.97 -33.39 -34.06
N GLY A 408 17.82 -34.53 -33.36
CA GLY A 408 18.76 -35.01 -32.35
C GLY A 408 18.77 -34.28 -31.00
N ALA A 409 17.91 -33.28 -30.78
CA ALA A 409 17.93 -32.44 -29.57
C ALA A 409 16.54 -32.24 -28.95
N THR A 410 16.55 -31.90 -27.66
CA THR A 410 15.37 -31.52 -26.90
C THR A 410 15.52 -30.10 -26.42
N CYS A 411 14.45 -29.31 -26.52
CA CYS A 411 14.42 -27.92 -26.09
C CYS A 411 13.26 -27.66 -25.15
N PHE A 412 13.47 -26.83 -24.13
CA PHE A 412 12.47 -26.43 -23.14
C PHE A 412 12.41 -24.91 -22.99
N ASN A 413 11.26 -24.42 -22.56
CA ASN A 413 11.08 -23.02 -22.24
C ASN A 413 11.96 -22.60 -21.04
N ARG A 414 12.89 -21.68 -21.29
CA ARG A 414 13.84 -21.05 -20.35
C ARG A 414 14.86 -21.96 -19.68
N GLY A 415 15.07 -23.15 -20.23
CA GLY A 415 16.11 -24.10 -19.82
C GLY A 415 16.05 -24.61 -18.39
N THR A 416 15.06 -24.18 -17.63
CA THR A 416 14.70 -24.82 -16.37
C THR A 416 14.35 -26.27 -16.65
N LEU A 417 15.21 -27.17 -16.16
CA LEU A 417 14.87 -28.57 -16.04
C LEU A 417 13.50 -28.67 -15.39
N ILE A 418 12.66 -29.52 -15.97
CA ILE A 418 11.34 -29.84 -15.45
C ILE A 418 11.50 -30.27 -13.98
N GLY A 419 10.98 -29.45 -13.05
CA GLY A 419 11.27 -29.57 -11.62
C GLY A 419 11.88 -28.36 -10.94
N ASP A 420 12.30 -27.35 -11.70
CA ASP A 420 12.86 -26.13 -11.12
C ASP A 420 11.77 -25.22 -10.54
N PRO A 421 11.87 -24.77 -9.27
CA PRO A 421 10.96 -23.78 -8.69
C PRO A 421 10.94 -22.43 -9.43
N ASN A 422 11.89 -22.18 -10.33
CA ASN A 422 11.96 -20.98 -11.16
C ASN A 422 11.41 -21.19 -12.59
N ALA A 423 10.71 -22.30 -12.85
CA ALA A 423 10.08 -22.54 -14.14
C ALA A 423 9.24 -21.32 -14.56
N PRO A 424 9.31 -20.87 -15.82
CA PRO A 424 8.61 -19.68 -16.28
C PRO A 424 7.11 -19.87 -16.13
N GLY A 425 6.53 -19.15 -15.16
CA GLY A 425 5.10 -19.02 -15.00
C GLY A 425 4.55 -17.81 -15.76
N GLY A 426 3.29 -17.91 -16.15
CA GLY A 426 2.51 -16.78 -16.64
C GLY A 426 1.58 -16.31 -15.53
N ARG A 427 1.70 -15.05 -15.11
CA ARG A 427 0.65 -14.40 -14.30
C ARG A 427 -0.39 -13.80 -15.21
N PHE A 428 -1.65 -14.12 -14.99
CA PHE A 428 -2.75 -13.49 -15.70
C PHE A 428 -3.20 -12.23 -14.96
N THR A 429 -3.27 -11.12 -15.68
CA THR A 429 -3.81 -9.85 -15.19
C THR A 429 -5.09 -9.53 -15.93
N CYS A 430 -6.08 -8.97 -15.24
CA CYS A 430 -7.28 -8.45 -15.87
C CYS A 430 -7.19 -6.92 -15.83
N PRO A 431 -6.60 -6.29 -16.87
CA PRO A 431 -6.39 -4.86 -16.88
C PRO A 431 -7.75 -4.16 -16.79
N ASP A 432 -7.80 -3.08 -16.03
CA ASP A 432 -9.00 -2.27 -15.98
C ASP A 432 -9.33 -1.75 -17.38
N ILE A 433 -10.49 -2.15 -17.89
CA ILE A 433 -11.07 -1.59 -19.11
C ILE A 433 -12.08 -0.53 -18.72
N CYS A 434 -12.14 0.50 -19.55
CA CYS A 434 -13.12 1.53 -19.37
C CYS A 434 -14.50 1.05 -19.80
N THR A 435 -15.43 0.92 -18.86
CA THR A 435 -16.82 0.54 -19.14
C THR A 435 -17.74 1.73 -19.23
N HIS A 436 -17.32 2.87 -18.70
CA HIS A 436 -18.00 4.15 -18.86
C HIS A 436 -16.97 5.26 -18.98
N SER A 437 -17.22 6.17 -19.92
CA SER A 437 -16.35 7.31 -20.18
C SER A 437 -17.19 8.57 -20.24
N CYS A 438 -16.78 9.60 -19.50
CA CYS A 438 -17.44 10.90 -19.44
C CYS A 438 -16.44 12.03 -19.69
N CYS A 439 -16.96 13.22 -19.95
CA CYS A 439 -16.15 14.42 -20.00
C CYS A 439 -15.75 14.80 -18.57
N CYS A 440 -14.50 14.53 -18.21
CA CYS A 440 -14.00 14.89 -16.89
C CYS A 440 -14.12 16.41 -16.66
N PRO A 441 -14.50 16.84 -15.45
CA PRO A 441 -14.21 18.20 -15.04
C PRO A 441 -12.70 18.44 -15.20
N PRO A 442 -12.26 19.66 -15.54
CA PRO A 442 -10.83 19.97 -15.55
C PRO A 442 -10.24 19.55 -14.20
N PRO A 443 -9.06 18.91 -14.17
CA PRO A 443 -8.42 18.59 -12.90
C PRO A 443 -8.32 19.87 -12.08
N PRO A 444 -8.54 19.80 -10.75
CA PRO A 444 -8.31 20.97 -9.90
C PRO A 444 -6.89 21.48 -10.17
N PRO A 445 -6.69 22.82 -10.24
CA PRO A 445 -5.35 23.36 -10.41
C PRO A 445 -4.43 22.75 -9.34
N PRO A 446 -3.18 22.40 -9.69
CA PRO A 446 -2.24 21.86 -8.72
C PRO A 446 -2.22 22.75 -7.47
N PRO A 447 -2.18 22.17 -6.25
CA PRO A 447 -2.06 22.97 -5.05
C PRO A 447 -0.84 23.87 -5.18
N GLN A 448 -1.04 25.17 -5.01
CA GLN A 448 0.05 26.13 -5.05
C GLN A 448 0.72 26.15 -3.68
N TYR A 449 2.05 26.18 -3.68
CA TYR A 449 2.85 26.24 -2.46
C TYR A 449 3.75 27.47 -2.48
N HIS A 450 4.12 27.93 -1.29
CA HIS A 450 5.17 28.92 -1.08
C HIS A 450 6.07 28.51 0.09
N TRP A 451 7.27 29.08 0.14
CA TRP A 451 8.27 28.78 1.17
C TRP A 451 8.18 29.79 2.31
N CYS A 452 8.08 29.28 3.53
CA CYS A 452 8.10 30.06 4.77
C CYS A 452 9.37 29.78 5.55
N ASP A 453 10.08 30.82 6.00
CA ASP A 453 11.15 30.66 7.00
C ASP A 453 10.56 30.13 8.31
N ILE A 454 11.06 28.98 8.76
CA ILE A 454 10.61 28.35 10.01
C ILE A 454 11.69 28.43 11.10
N GLY A 455 12.87 28.98 10.80
CA GLY A 455 13.87 29.34 11.79
C GLY A 455 15.21 28.61 11.65
N THR A 456 15.99 28.70 12.72
CA THR A 456 17.34 28.12 12.78
C THR A 456 17.29 26.65 13.19
N VAL A 457 18.07 25.82 12.52
CA VAL A 457 18.23 24.40 12.80
C VAL A 457 19.63 24.10 13.30
N PHE A 458 19.73 23.05 14.12
CA PHE A 458 21.00 22.60 14.66
C PHE A 458 21.17 21.10 14.44
N GLY A 459 22.40 20.68 14.17
CA GLY A 459 22.78 19.29 14.18
C GLY A 459 22.76 18.74 15.60
N TYR A 460 22.09 17.61 15.79
CA TYR A 460 21.93 16.92 17.05
C TYR A 460 22.25 15.42 16.92
N LYS A 461 22.86 14.86 17.96
CA LYS A 461 23.00 13.43 18.15
C LYS A 461 22.83 13.11 19.64
N PRO A 462 22.19 11.99 20.02
CA PRO A 462 22.15 11.59 21.42
C PRO A 462 23.53 11.60 22.09
N ASP A 463 23.54 11.95 23.38
CA ASP A 463 24.71 12.00 24.26
C ASP A 463 25.77 13.07 23.96
N THR A 464 25.55 13.94 22.96
CA THR A 464 26.47 15.03 22.66
C THR A 464 26.42 16.14 23.71
N PRO A 465 27.58 16.67 24.14
CA PRO A 465 27.62 17.85 24.98
C PRO A 465 26.86 19.03 24.32
N ASN A 466 26.13 19.79 25.11
CA ASN A 466 25.65 21.10 24.68
C ASN A 466 26.43 22.19 25.42
N PHE A 467 26.34 23.43 24.95
CA PHE A 467 26.96 24.57 25.64
C PHE A 467 26.30 24.89 27.00
N ASN A 468 25.24 24.17 27.39
CA ASN A 468 24.58 24.31 28.69
C ASN A 468 25.09 23.32 29.76
N GLY A 469 26.15 22.55 29.46
CA GLY A 469 26.77 21.62 30.41
C GLY A 469 26.09 20.25 30.51
N LYS A 470 26.72 19.32 31.25
CA LYS A 470 26.15 18.02 31.66
C LYS A 470 26.04 17.99 33.19
N PRO A 471 24.84 17.83 33.79
CA PRO A 471 23.54 17.69 33.12
C PRO A 471 23.12 19.01 32.46
N VAL A 472 22.13 18.95 31.56
CA VAL A 472 21.57 20.11 30.85
C VAL A 472 21.00 21.08 31.88
N GLY A 473 21.82 22.05 32.31
CA GLY A 473 21.36 23.13 33.16
C GLY A 473 20.36 23.98 32.36
N PRO A 474 19.44 24.71 33.04
CA PRO A 474 18.62 25.70 32.36
C PRO A 474 19.54 26.59 31.53
N ALA A 475 19.19 26.79 30.25
CA ALA A 475 19.94 27.63 29.33
C ALA A 475 20.35 28.90 30.06
N LEU A 476 21.67 29.16 30.13
CA LEU A 476 22.19 30.37 30.77
C LEU A 476 21.34 31.52 30.27
N ALA A 477 20.66 32.22 31.19
CA ALA A 477 19.71 33.26 30.90
C ALA A 477 20.42 34.42 30.20
N ALA A 478 20.70 34.26 28.92
CA ALA A 478 21.29 35.25 28.06
C ALA A 478 20.14 35.84 27.26
N THR A 479 19.76 37.04 27.65
CA THR A 479 18.78 37.94 27.00
C THR A 479 19.23 38.42 25.61
N THR A 480 20.12 37.70 24.93
CA THR A 480 20.69 38.07 23.62
C THR A 480 20.82 36.82 22.74
N CYS A 481 20.74 36.99 21.41
CA CYS A 481 20.68 35.97 20.33
C CYS A 481 21.89 35.02 20.25
N LYS A 482 22.26 34.38 21.35
CA LYS A 482 23.55 33.73 21.61
C LYS A 482 23.41 32.20 21.75
N ARG A 483 22.80 31.53 20.77
CA ARG A 483 22.51 30.08 20.83
C ARG A 483 23.22 29.33 19.70
N TRP A 484 24.33 28.66 20.01
CA TRP A 484 25.04 27.76 19.07
C TRP A 484 24.42 26.35 19.02
N GLY A 485 23.34 26.10 19.76
CA GLY A 485 22.79 24.76 19.88
C GLY A 485 23.74 23.81 20.61
N TRP A 486 24.11 22.73 19.92
CA TRP A 486 25.01 21.67 20.36
C TRP A 486 26.39 21.81 19.71
N TYR A 487 27.40 21.27 20.38
CA TYR A 487 28.70 21.06 19.75
C TYR A 487 29.15 19.62 19.94
N PHE A 488 30.06 19.20 19.08
CA PHE A 488 30.62 17.86 19.12
C PHE A 488 32.11 17.99 19.41
N ASN A 489 32.61 17.31 20.44
CA ASN A 489 34.03 17.10 20.64
C ASN A 489 34.35 15.66 20.23
N VAL A 490 34.90 15.49 19.02
CA VAL A 490 34.97 14.20 18.35
C VAL A 490 36.42 13.83 18.05
N PRO A 491 36.89 12.63 18.46
CA PRO A 491 38.21 12.14 18.08
C PRO A 491 38.37 12.10 16.56
N SER A 492 39.56 12.43 16.05
CA SER A 492 39.85 12.40 14.61
C SER A 492 39.63 11.01 14.01
N THR A 493 39.84 9.95 14.79
CA THR A 493 39.56 8.55 14.41
C THR A 493 38.09 8.31 14.08
N THR A 494 37.16 8.96 14.79
CA THR A 494 35.71 8.83 14.52
C THR A 494 35.34 9.51 13.20
N LEU A 495 36.04 10.58 12.81
CA LEU A 495 35.79 11.28 11.54
C LEU A 495 36.45 10.62 10.33
N THR A 496 37.52 9.85 10.56
CA THR A 496 38.31 9.19 9.49
C THR A 496 37.91 7.74 9.25
N THR A 497 37.17 7.11 10.15
CA THR A 497 36.74 5.71 10.04
C THR A 497 35.22 5.58 9.89
N GLY A 498 34.78 4.51 9.22
CA GLY A 498 33.36 4.18 9.06
C GLY A 498 32.53 5.26 8.38
N SER A 499 31.34 5.53 8.94
CA SER A 499 30.40 6.53 8.43
C SER A 499 30.70 7.97 8.84
N GLY A 500 31.73 8.22 9.65
CA GLY A 500 32.00 9.54 10.22
C GLY A 500 31.05 9.91 11.35
N LEU A 501 30.86 11.22 11.56
CA LEU A 501 29.82 11.74 12.44
C LEU A 501 28.52 11.90 11.64
N THR A 502 27.42 11.34 12.15
CA THR A 502 26.07 11.55 11.62
C THR A 502 25.09 11.90 12.73
N GLY A 503 24.03 12.63 12.38
CA GLY A 503 22.96 12.98 13.30
C GLY A 503 21.74 13.59 12.60
N THR A 504 20.80 14.07 13.39
CA THR A 504 19.55 14.68 12.96
C THR A 504 19.68 16.20 12.95
N VAL A 505 18.97 16.87 12.05
CA VAL A 505 18.86 18.32 12.01
C VAL A 505 17.51 18.70 12.61
N ILE A 506 17.51 19.54 13.64
CA ILE A 506 16.30 19.87 14.42
C ILE A 506 16.07 21.38 14.42
N VAL A 507 14.87 21.80 14.00
CA VAL A 507 14.38 23.19 14.08
C VAL A 507 13.61 23.42 15.39
N GLY A 508 13.63 24.64 15.91
CA GLY A 508 12.77 25.04 17.03
C GLY A 508 13.10 24.42 18.39
N ALA A 509 14.27 23.79 18.54
CA ALA A 509 14.71 23.18 19.79
C ALA A 509 15.27 24.21 20.80
N GLY A 510 14.46 25.22 21.11
CA GLY A 510 14.81 26.34 21.98
C GLY A 510 15.29 25.89 23.36
N GLY A 511 16.38 26.51 23.85
CA GLY A 511 17.01 26.13 25.12
C GLY A 511 17.79 24.80 25.06
N ASN A 512 18.10 24.29 23.86
CA ASN A 512 18.72 22.99 23.63
C ASN A 512 17.85 21.82 24.11
N ASP A 513 16.52 21.99 24.02
CA ASP A 513 15.53 20.99 24.40
C ASP A 513 14.96 20.34 23.13
N VAL A 514 15.49 19.17 22.79
CA VAL A 514 15.07 18.43 21.59
C VAL A 514 13.61 17.99 21.63
N THR A 515 12.97 17.95 22.81
CA THR A 515 11.54 17.61 22.92
C THR A 515 10.62 18.70 22.39
N LYS A 516 11.14 19.92 22.24
CA LYS A 516 10.44 21.07 21.64
C LYS A 516 10.73 21.24 20.15
N GLY A 517 11.72 20.51 19.64
CA GLY A 517 12.17 20.66 18.27
C GLY A 517 11.48 19.70 17.32
N THR A 518 11.46 20.08 16.04
CA THR A 518 10.98 19.23 14.95
C THR A 518 12.19 18.74 14.16
N PRO A 519 12.38 17.42 13.97
CA PRO A 519 13.39 16.91 13.06
C PRO A 519 12.99 17.27 11.62
N VAL A 520 13.93 17.82 10.86
CA VAL A 520 13.70 18.27 9.47
C VAL A 520 14.69 17.64 8.48
N GLY A 521 15.51 16.70 8.95
CA GLY A 521 16.50 16.01 8.13
C GLY A 521 17.68 15.45 8.92
N ALA A 522 18.77 15.22 8.21
CA ALA A 522 20.00 14.66 8.74
C ALA A 522 21.24 15.47 8.31
N PHE A 523 22.31 15.35 9.10
CA PHE A 523 23.63 15.85 8.74
C PHE A 523 24.69 14.74 8.83
N SER A 524 25.78 14.91 8.08
CA SER A 524 26.96 14.06 8.18
C SER A 524 28.26 14.87 8.12
N ALA A 525 29.34 14.32 8.68
CA ALA A 525 30.68 14.87 8.58
C ALA A 525 31.76 13.79 8.59
N LYS A 526 32.77 13.96 7.73
CA LYS A 526 33.91 13.06 7.57
C LYS A 526 35.20 13.85 7.39
N LEU A 527 36.32 13.24 7.74
CA LEU A 527 37.65 13.78 7.56
C LEU A 527 38.48 12.80 6.71
N SER A 528 39.15 13.31 5.68
CA SER A 528 40.14 12.58 4.89
C SER A 528 41.42 13.41 4.80
N GLY A 529 42.46 12.99 5.52
CA GLY A 529 43.63 13.84 5.74
C GLY A 529 43.24 15.11 6.50
N THR A 530 43.46 16.27 5.89
CA THR A 530 43.02 17.60 6.39
C THR A 530 41.73 18.09 5.74
N SER A 531 41.13 17.31 4.84
CA SER A 531 39.90 17.68 4.13
C SER A 531 38.69 17.26 4.94
N PHE A 532 38.03 18.24 5.58
CA PHE A 532 36.79 18.06 6.31
C PHE A 532 35.60 18.24 5.36
N THR A 533 34.77 17.22 5.24
CA THR A 533 33.56 17.21 4.41
C THR A 533 32.34 17.12 5.29
N PHE A 534 31.34 17.97 5.06
CA PHE A 534 30.03 17.86 5.70
C PHE A 534 28.92 17.76 4.67
N SER A 535 27.76 17.26 5.11
CA SER A 535 26.54 17.30 4.33
C SER A 535 25.29 17.56 5.18
N TYR A 536 24.27 18.14 4.58
CA TYR A 536 22.89 18.17 5.05
C TYR A 536 22.00 17.44 4.04
N SER A 537 20.94 16.80 4.53
CA SER A 537 19.87 16.19 3.73
C SER A 537 18.56 16.44 4.47
N LEU A 538 17.72 17.33 3.96
CA LEU A 538 16.42 17.68 4.52
C LEU A 538 15.32 16.74 4.01
N ASP A 539 14.28 16.55 4.82
CA ASP A 539 13.09 15.80 4.45
C ASP A 539 12.24 16.57 3.43
N THR A 540 11.41 15.86 2.65
CA THR A 540 10.52 16.48 1.65
C THR A 540 9.64 17.55 2.28
N GLY A 541 9.63 18.74 1.67
CA GLY A 541 8.87 19.90 2.17
C GLY A 541 9.72 20.90 2.97
N PHE A 542 11.01 20.64 3.18
CA PHE A 542 11.96 21.58 3.77
C PHE A 542 13.08 21.97 2.80
N ASP A 543 13.65 23.16 2.99
CA ASP A 543 14.71 23.72 2.15
C ASP A 543 15.75 24.47 2.99
N LEU A 544 17.02 24.49 2.54
CA LEU A 544 18.10 25.21 3.22
C LEU A 544 18.20 26.64 2.69
N SER A 545 18.08 27.63 3.57
CA SER A 545 18.26 29.04 3.20
C SER A 545 19.61 29.62 3.61
N GLU A 546 20.28 29.01 4.58
CA GLU A 546 21.61 29.42 5.04
C GLU A 546 22.29 28.24 5.73
N VAL A 547 23.60 28.06 5.56
CA VAL A 547 24.33 26.97 6.22
C VAL A 547 25.64 27.48 6.80
N HIS A 548 25.92 27.11 8.06
CA HIS A 548 27.25 27.28 8.60
C HIS A 548 27.74 26.06 9.37
N VAL A 549 29.02 25.78 9.18
CA VAL A 549 29.68 24.66 9.81
C VAL A 549 30.99 25.14 10.41
N TYR A 550 31.16 24.88 11.69
CA TYR A 550 32.39 25.12 12.41
C TYR A 550 33.15 23.80 12.58
N ALA A 551 34.46 23.80 12.29
CA ALA A 551 35.35 22.69 12.59
C ALA A 551 36.74 23.21 12.98
N SER A 552 37.20 22.92 14.20
CA SER A 552 38.48 23.44 14.73
C SER A 552 39.12 22.50 15.75
N CYS A 553 40.44 22.63 15.96
CA CYS A 553 41.18 21.94 17.03
C CYS A 553 40.88 22.50 18.43
N SER A 554 40.39 23.73 18.50
CA SER A 554 40.14 24.42 19.77
C SER A 554 38.64 24.54 19.99
N ALA A 555 38.24 24.41 21.25
CA ALA A 555 36.88 24.75 21.65
C ALA A 555 36.58 26.18 21.20
N PRO A 556 35.38 26.46 20.67
CA PRO A 556 35.02 27.82 20.28
C PRO A 556 35.08 28.72 21.51
N GLY A 557 36.10 29.58 21.57
CA GLY A 557 36.47 30.32 22.78
C GLY A 557 35.49 31.44 23.15
N SER A 558 34.86 32.06 22.16
CA SER A 558 33.74 33.02 22.27
C SER A 558 33.22 33.31 20.86
N TYR A 559 31.99 33.82 20.72
CA TYR A 559 31.30 34.16 19.45
C TYR A 559 32.22 34.88 18.45
N THR A 560 32.89 34.12 17.59
CA THR A 560 33.52 34.66 16.41
C THR A 560 33.16 33.73 15.29
N TYR A 561 32.16 34.15 14.52
CA TYR A 561 31.98 33.68 13.16
C TYR A 561 33.33 33.85 12.45
N PRO A 562 34.01 32.79 12.02
CA PRO A 562 35.08 33.00 11.06
C PRO A 562 34.42 33.63 9.82
N ALA A 563 34.89 34.82 9.46
CA ALA A 563 34.37 35.64 8.36
C ALA A 563 34.62 35.04 6.96
N SER A 564 34.62 33.71 6.82
CA SER A 564 34.49 33.07 5.53
C SER A 564 33.03 33.21 5.10
N ALA A 565 32.81 33.87 3.96
CA ALA A 565 31.52 34.33 3.46
C ALA A 565 30.39 33.30 3.68
N PRO A 566 29.22 33.73 4.17
CA PRO A 566 28.04 32.87 4.16
C PRO A 566 27.88 32.27 2.75
N LEU A 567 27.67 30.96 2.68
CA LEU A 567 27.13 30.37 1.47
C LEU A 567 25.69 30.87 1.38
N ASP A 568 25.53 31.98 0.67
CA ASP A 568 24.23 32.57 0.36
C ASP A 568 23.57 31.67 -0.67
N LEU A 569 22.77 30.72 -0.19
CA LEU A 569 21.99 29.79 -1.02
C LEU A 569 20.76 30.56 -1.51
N LEU A 570 20.95 31.41 -2.51
CA LEU A 570 19.91 32.31 -3.05
C LEU A 570 18.82 31.60 -3.87
N ALA A 571 18.61 30.28 -3.74
CA ALA A 571 17.65 29.54 -4.57
C ALA A 571 16.98 28.35 -3.84
N THR A 572 15.68 28.20 -4.13
CA THR A 572 14.65 27.59 -3.26
C THR A 572 14.41 26.08 -3.46
N THR A 573 15.46 25.26 -3.59
CA THR A 573 15.32 23.78 -3.73
C THR A 573 16.53 22.97 -3.23
N ASP A 574 17.39 23.54 -2.40
CA ASP A 574 18.59 22.88 -1.89
C ASP A 574 18.24 21.96 -0.70
N THR A 575 17.48 20.90 -0.97
CA THR A 575 17.17 19.86 0.03
C THR A 575 18.42 19.09 0.49
N SER A 576 19.54 19.24 -0.20
CA SER A 576 20.81 18.68 0.21
C SER A 576 21.98 19.58 -0.18
N ILE A 577 23.00 19.62 0.67
CA ILE A 577 24.27 20.28 0.37
C ILE A 577 25.39 19.40 0.90
N ALA A 578 26.50 19.35 0.15
CA ALA A 578 27.76 18.80 0.63
C ALA A 578 28.90 19.75 0.27
N LYS A 579 29.78 20.03 1.24
CA LYS A 579 30.94 20.90 1.04
C LYS A 579 32.16 20.33 1.76
N THR A 580 33.32 20.65 1.22
CA THR A 580 34.62 20.25 1.77
C THR A 580 35.47 21.49 1.98
N PHE A 581 36.13 21.59 3.13
CA PHE A 581 37.12 22.63 3.43
C PHE A 581 38.29 22.04 4.22
N THR A 582 39.39 22.78 4.27
CA THR A 582 40.62 22.33 4.95
C THR A 582 40.59 22.71 6.43
N VAL A 583 40.94 21.76 7.30
CA VAL A 583 41.10 21.96 8.75
C VAL A 583 42.52 21.58 9.19
N GLY A 584 42.98 22.13 10.31
CA GLY A 584 44.25 21.72 10.93
C GLY A 584 44.19 20.28 11.46
N THR A 585 45.35 19.64 11.65
CA THR A 585 45.41 18.28 12.23
C THR A 585 45.26 18.34 13.75
N CYS A 586 44.23 17.68 14.27
CA CYS A 586 43.92 17.64 15.70
C CYS A 586 43.70 16.19 16.19
N ALA A 587 43.94 15.93 17.47
CA ALA A 587 43.53 14.67 18.09
C ALA A 587 41.99 14.60 18.28
N ASN A 588 41.37 15.74 18.59
CA ASN A 588 39.92 15.90 18.64
C ASN A 588 39.51 17.18 17.91
N TYR A 589 38.33 17.16 17.30
CA TYR A 589 37.73 18.30 16.62
C TYR A 589 36.49 18.78 17.37
N TYR A 590 36.38 20.10 17.49
CA TYR A 590 35.17 20.77 17.92
C TYR A 590 34.35 21.13 16.69
N LEU A 591 33.15 20.55 16.58
CA LEU A 591 32.25 20.71 15.44
C LEU A 591 30.95 21.37 15.86
N ILE A 592 30.40 22.23 14.99
CA ILE A 592 29.04 22.77 15.11
C ILE A 592 28.40 22.77 13.73
N PHE A 593 27.14 22.35 13.68
CA PHE A 593 26.33 22.31 12.48
C PHE A 593 25.07 23.14 12.76
N HIS A 594 24.89 24.25 12.04
CA HIS A 594 23.63 24.97 12.07
C HIS A 594 23.27 25.52 10.68
N ALA A 595 21.99 25.75 10.47
CA ALA A 595 21.47 26.25 9.21
C ALA A 595 20.18 27.06 9.46
N LYS A 596 19.71 27.78 8.47
CA LYS A 596 18.32 28.24 8.41
C LYS A 596 17.56 27.35 7.44
N VAL A 597 16.32 27.05 7.77
CA VAL A 597 15.46 26.23 6.91
C VAL A 597 14.12 26.91 6.65
N SER A 598 13.61 26.67 5.46
CA SER A 598 12.26 27.05 5.06
C SER A 598 11.39 25.80 4.90
N GLN A 599 10.08 25.95 5.06
CA GLN A 599 9.09 24.90 4.84
C GLN A 599 8.13 25.31 3.72
N SER A 600 7.84 24.38 2.82
CA SER A 600 6.83 24.54 1.78
C SER A 600 5.44 24.35 2.38
N VAL A 601 4.62 25.39 2.34
CA VAL A 601 3.24 25.38 2.84
C VAL A 601 2.26 25.83 1.74
N PRO A 602 0.99 25.39 1.78
CA PRO A 602 -0.01 25.85 0.82
C PRO A 602 -0.14 27.39 0.82
N VAL A 603 -0.43 28.00 -0.32
CA VAL A 603 -0.52 29.48 -0.49
C VAL A 603 -1.52 30.14 0.47
N GLU A 604 -2.57 29.42 0.85
CA GLU A 604 -3.57 29.87 1.82
C GLU A 604 -3.11 29.85 3.28
N THR A 605 -1.99 29.17 3.58
CA THR A 605 -1.45 29.06 4.93
C THR A 605 -0.47 30.21 5.19
N PRO A 606 -0.76 31.18 6.06
CA PRO A 606 0.19 32.26 6.35
C PRO A 606 1.46 31.70 7.00
N CYS A 607 2.63 32.26 6.67
CA CYS A 607 3.87 31.91 7.34
C CYS A 607 3.79 32.23 8.85
N GLY A 608 4.08 31.23 9.68
CA GLY A 608 4.22 31.43 11.12
C GLY A 608 5.46 32.26 11.46
N THR A 609 5.53 32.74 12.70
CA THR A 609 6.76 33.39 13.21
C THR A 609 7.89 32.35 13.29
N PRO A 610 9.09 32.61 12.74
CA PRO A 610 10.22 31.69 12.85
C PRO A 610 10.55 31.37 14.31
N VAL A 611 10.80 30.09 14.62
CA VAL A 611 11.20 29.66 15.98
C VAL A 611 12.71 29.84 16.17
N GLY A 612 13.11 30.52 17.26
CA GLY A 612 14.52 30.85 17.59
C GLY A 612 14.93 30.59 19.05
#